data_AF-A0A8B6EHL0-F1
#
_entry.id   AF-A0A8B6EHL0-F1
#
_cell.length_a   1.000
_cell.length_b   1.000
_cell.length_c   1.000
_cell.angle_alpha   90.00
_cell.angle_beta   90.00
_cell.angle_gamma   90.00
#
_symmetry.space_group_name_H-M   'P 1'
#
loop_
_entity.id
_entity.type
_entity.pdbx_description
1 polymer ?
#
loop_
_entity_poly.entity_id
_entity_poly.type
_entity_poly.pdbx_seq_one_letter_code
_entity_poly.pdbx_strand_id
1 'polypeptide(L)'
;MDLFLGNYIVEENEGVVRPSPLQSERDWKFYAIPVVFVIATAMCLICILIPDENISTQLMYILFWGTASFLSLAAIYIFGSEFVDTPKLVHSKDLSTSNFYDAVKTTKTS
;
A
#
# COMPACT_ATOMS: atom_id res chain seq x y z
N MET A 1 -12.68 12.91 10.42
CA MET A 1 -11.34 13.19 9.86
C MET A 1 -10.96 14.63 10.21
N ASP A 2 -10.53 14.87 11.46
CA ASP A 2 -10.14 16.20 11.97
C ASP A 2 -8.64 16.53 11.77
N LEU A 3 -7.85 15.57 11.23
CA LEU A 3 -6.45 15.79 10.85
C LEU A 3 -6.29 16.86 9.76
N PHE A 4 -7.23 16.92 8.81
CA PHE A 4 -7.15 17.83 7.66
C PHE A 4 -7.63 19.25 7.96
N LEU A 5 -8.36 19.45 9.07
CA LEU A 5 -8.79 20.77 9.55
C LEU A 5 -7.73 21.47 10.41
N GLY A 6 -6.62 20.79 10.73
CA GLY A 6 -5.57 21.31 11.61
C GLY A 6 -5.93 21.30 13.10
N ASN A 7 -7.03 20.64 13.48
CA ASN A 7 -7.49 20.54 14.86
C ASN A 7 -7.02 19.25 15.56
N TYR A 8 -6.22 18.43 14.88
CA TYR A 8 -5.69 17.20 15.46
C TYR A 8 -4.46 17.50 16.31
N ILE A 9 -4.61 17.30 17.62
CA ILE A 9 -3.55 17.41 18.61
C ILE A 9 -3.02 15.99 18.82
N VAL A 10 -1.76 15.76 18.44
CA VAL A 10 -1.08 14.49 18.67
C VAL A 10 -0.94 14.30 20.17
N GLU A 11 -1.60 13.27 20.71
CA GLU A 11 -1.51 12.96 22.13
C GLU A 11 -0.25 12.12 22.37
N GLU A 12 0.53 12.43 23.41
CA GLU A 12 1.82 11.80 23.71
C GLU A 12 1.74 10.26 23.88
N ASN A 13 0.53 9.75 24.12
CA ASN A 13 0.23 8.34 24.31
C ASN A 13 -0.25 7.60 23.04
N GLU A 14 -0.36 8.29 21.89
CA GLU A 14 -0.68 7.68 20.60
C GLU A 14 0.50 6.85 20.08
N GLY A 15 0.27 5.58 19.75
CA GLY A 15 1.29 4.61 19.38
C GLY A 15 1.85 3.77 20.54
N VAL A 16 1.57 4.14 21.80
CA VAL A 16 2.01 3.39 23.00
C VAL A 16 0.83 2.79 23.77
N VAL A 17 -0.22 3.59 24.03
CA VAL A 17 -1.42 3.16 24.79
C VAL A 17 -2.68 3.15 23.91
N ARG A 18 -2.73 3.96 22.86
CA ARG A 18 -3.83 4.00 21.88
C ARG A 18 -3.29 3.89 20.44
N PRO A 19 -3.93 3.12 19.55
CA PRO A 19 -3.51 3.02 18.15
C PRO A 19 -3.66 4.39 17.48
N SER A 20 -2.65 4.81 16.70
CA SER A 20 -2.71 6.10 16.02
C SER A 20 -3.73 6.05 14.87
N PRO A 21 -4.52 7.11 14.63
CA PRO A 21 -5.49 7.17 13.54
C PRO A 21 -4.83 7.16 12.14
N LEU A 22 -3.50 7.23 12.08
CA LEU A 22 -2.67 7.09 10.89
C LEU A 22 -2.17 5.67 10.65
N GLN A 23 -2.27 4.79 11.65
CA GLN A 23 -1.91 3.39 11.52
C GLN A 23 -3.05 2.70 10.77
N SER A 24 -2.99 2.78 9.44
CA SER A 24 -3.72 1.84 8.60
C SER A 24 -3.29 0.46 9.06
N GLU A 25 -4.24 -0.31 9.61
CA GLU A 25 -4.03 -1.71 9.95
C GLU A 25 -3.65 -2.41 8.66
N ARG A 26 -2.34 -2.48 8.40
CA ARG A 26 -1.79 -3.15 7.23
C ARG A 26 -1.98 -4.63 7.49
N ASP A 27 -3.19 -5.11 7.23
CA ASP A 27 -3.58 -6.48 7.44
C ASP A 27 -2.55 -7.38 6.77
N TRP A 28 -1.97 -8.30 7.53
CA TRP A 28 -1.08 -9.36 7.05
C TRP A 28 -1.63 -10.13 5.83
N LYS A 29 -2.96 -10.14 5.68
CA LYS A 29 -3.70 -10.67 4.52
C LYS A 29 -3.28 -9.99 3.22
N PHE A 30 -2.98 -8.70 3.25
CA PHE A 30 -2.44 -7.95 2.12
C PHE A 30 -1.04 -8.41 1.71
N TYR A 31 -0.25 -9.00 2.60
CA TYR A 31 1.03 -9.63 2.23
C TYR A 31 0.84 -11.07 1.74
N ALA A 32 -0.13 -11.80 2.29
CA ALA A 32 -0.39 -13.18 1.89
C ALA A 32 -0.87 -13.30 0.43
N ILE A 33 -1.75 -12.41 -0.02
CA ILE A 33 -2.30 -12.40 -1.39
C ILE A 33 -1.19 -12.33 -2.48
N PRO A 34 -0.27 -11.35 -2.47
CA PRO A 34 0.80 -11.27 -3.47
C PRO A 34 1.80 -12.42 -3.37
N VAL A 35 2.07 -12.94 -2.18
CA VAL A 35 2.94 -14.12 -2.01
C VAL A 35 2.33 -15.35 -2.68
N VAL A 36 1.04 -15.60 -2.45
CA VAL A 36 0.30 -16.71 -3.10
C VAL A 36 0.27 -16.51 -4.62
N PHE A 37 0.08 -15.29 -5.10
CA PHE A 37 0.13 -14.97 -6.52
C PHE A 37 1.48 -15.35 -7.17
N VAL A 38 2.60 -14.98 -6.54
CA VAL A 38 3.94 -15.30 -7.08
C VAL A 38 4.15 -16.81 -7.12
N ILE A 39 3.76 -17.55 -6.08
CA ILE A 39 3.90 -19.01 -6.03
C ILE A 39 3.07 -19.70 -7.12
N ALA A 40 1.79 -19.32 -7.25
CA ALA A 40 0.90 -19.88 -8.26
C ALA A 40 1.40 -19.58 -9.68
N THR A 41 1.90 -18.37 -9.90
CA THR A 41 2.46 -17.95 -11.19
C THR A 41 3.75 -18.71 -11.52
N ALA A 42 4.64 -18.91 -10.55
CA ALA A 42 5.86 -19.69 -10.75
C ALA A 42 5.56 -21.14 -11.13
N MET A 43 4.63 -21.79 -10.43
CA MET A 43 4.20 -23.15 -10.75
C MET A 43 3.56 -23.24 -12.14
N CYS A 44 2.71 -22.28 -12.50
CA CYS A 44 2.10 -22.21 -13.83
C CYS A 44 3.18 -22.08 -14.93
N LEU A 45 4.16 -21.20 -14.75
CA LEU A 45 5.25 -21.02 -15.72
C LEU A 45 6.13 -22.26 -15.85
N ILE A 46 6.43 -22.95 -14.75
CA ILE A 46 7.18 -24.21 -14.77
C ILE A 46 6.40 -25.26 -15.57
N CYS A 47 5.09 -25.40 -15.35
CA CYS A 47 4.24 -26.32 -16.10
C CYS A 47 4.15 -25.98 -17.58
N ILE A 48 4.29 -24.71 -17.98
CA ILE A 48 4.33 -24.29 -19.40
C ILE A 48 5.71 -24.55 -20.01
N LEU A 49 6.78 -24.28 -19.26
CA LEU A 49 8.16 -24.35 -19.75
C LEU A 49 8.68 -25.78 -19.90
N ILE A 50 8.26 -26.68 -19.00
CA ILE A 50 8.68 -28.09 -18.99
C ILE A 50 7.46 -28.95 -19.29
N PRO A 51 7.23 -29.32 -20.55
CA PRO A 51 6.13 -30.21 -20.91
C PRO A 51 6.39 -31.64 -20.45
N ASP A 52 5.34 -32.26 -19.92
CA ASP A 52 5.36 -33.65 -19.44
C ASP A 52 4.83 -34.59 -20.54
N GLU A 53 5.16 -35.88 -20.44
CA GLU A 53 4.64 -36.91 -21.35
C GLU A 53 3.11 -37.03 -21.28
N ASN A 54 2.51 -36.73 -20.12
CA ASN A 54 1.06 -36.79 -19.90
C ASN A 54 0.43 -35.39 -20.01
N ILE A 55 0.10 -35.00 -21.24
CA ILE A 55 -0.50 -33.69 -21.53
C ILE A 55 -1.81 -33.42 -20.77
N SER A 56 -2.62 -34.45 -20.48
CA SER A 56 -3.87 -34.30 -19.73
C SER A 56 -3.64 -33.86 -18.28
N THR A 57 -2.65 -34.46 -17.63
CA THR A 57 -2.18 -34.11 -16.28
C THR A 57 -1.61 -32.69 -16.28
N GLN A 58 -0.78 -32.37 -17.27
CA GLN A 58 -0.19 -31.04 -17.42
C GLN A 58 -1.25 -29.95 -17.62
N LEU A 59 -2.26 -30.18 -18.47
CA LEU A 59 -3.36 -29.24 -18.70
C LEU A 59 -4.19 -28.98 -17.43
N MET A 60 -4.47 -30.00 -16.62
CA MET A 60 -5.12 -29.85 -15.32
C MET A 60 -4.33 -28.92 -14.40
N TYR A 61 -3.01 -29.13 -14.29
CA TYR A 61 -2.15 -28.27 -13.47
C TYR A 61 -2.08 -26.84 -13.99
N ILE A 62 -1.96 -26.65 -15.31
CA ILE A 62 -1.95 -25.31 -15.93
C ILE A 62 -3.28 -24.59 -15.69
N LEU A 63 -4.42 -25.26 -15.85
CA LEU A 63 -5.73 -24.67 -15.58
C LEU A 63 -5.90 -24.34 -14.09
N PHE A 64 -5.49 -25.24 -13.20
CA PHE A 64 -5.58 -25.02 -11.77
C PHE A 64 -4.70 -23.84 -11.31
N TRP A 65 -3.41 -23.85 -11.63
CA TRP A 65 -2.49 -22.79 -11.23
C TRP A 65 -2.70 -21.48 -12.00
N GLY A 66 -3.13 -21.57 -13.26
CA GLY A 66 -3.49 -20.42 -14.09
C GLY A 66 -4.74 -19.71 -13.59
N THR A 67 -5.80 -20.43 -13.21
CA THR A 67 -7.00 -19.82 -12.61
C THR A 67 -6.69 -19.21 -11.25
N ALA A 68 -5.90 -19.89 -10.42
CA ALA A 68 -5.43 -19.34 -9.14
C ALA A 68 -4.62 -18.04 -9.33
N SER A 69 -3.67 -18.01 -10.26
CA SER A 69 -2.89 -16.81 -10.60
C SER A 69 -3.80 -15.67 -11.11
N PHE A 70 -4.75 -15.96 -12.01
CA PHE A 70 -5.68 -14.96 -12.54
C PHE A 70 -6.59 -14.37 -11.46
N LEU A 71 -7.15 -15.21 -10.58
CA LEU A 71 -7.98 -14.76 -9.46
C LEU A 71 -7.21 -13.89 -8.49
N SER A 72 -5.97 -14.27 -8.15
CA SER A 72 -5.11 -13.45 -7.30
C SER A 72 -4.75 -12.12 -7.97
N LEU A 73 -4.48 -12.10 -9.28
CA LEU A 73 -4.25 -10.86 -10.03
C LEU A 73 -5.49 -9.95 -10.03
N ALA A 74 -6.67 -10.52 -10.27
CA ALA A 74 -7.93 -9.79 -10.24
C ALA A 74 -8.22 -9.20 -8.85
N ALA A 75 -7.95 -9.96 -7.78
CA ALA A 75 -8.06 -9.47 -6.42
C ALA A 75 -7.09 -8.31 -6.17
N ILE A 76 -5.82 -8.44 -6.58
CA ILE A 76 -4.84 -7.36 -6.47
C ILE A 76 -5.28 -6.13 -7.28
N TYR A 77 -5.89 -6.28 -8.44
CA TYR A 77 -6.36 -5.15 -9.24
C TYR A 77 -7.55 -4.43 -8.58
N ILE A 78 -8.54 -5.18 -8.09
CA ILE A 78 -9.75 -4.63 -7.45
C ILE A 78 -9.42 -3.95 -6.12
N PHE A 79 -8.56 -4.56 -5.31
CA PHE A 79 -8.16 -4.03 -4.00
C PHE A 79 -6.90 -3.16 -4.07
N GLY A 80 -6.26 -3.06 -5.24
CA GLY A 80 -4.94 -2.45 -5.52
C GLY A 80 -4.78 -1.01 -5.07
N SER A 81 -5.86 -0.23 -5.08
CA SER A 81 -5.83 1.18 -4.64
C SER A 81 -5.48 1.34 -3.16
N GLU A 82 -5.70 0.31 -2.33
CA GLU A 82 -5.27 0.27 -0.93
C GLU A 82 -3.81 -0.18 -0.78
N PHE A 83 -3.22 -0.82 -1.79
CA PHE A 83 -1.83 -1.32 -1.75
C PHE A 83 -0.81 -0.27 -2.17
N VAL A 84 -1.20 0.69 -3.01
CA VAL A 84 -0.34 1.80 -3.40
C VAL A 84 -0.51 2.87 -2.35
N ASP A 85 0.51 3.03 -1.49
CA ASP A 85 0.60 4.14 -0.55
C ASP A 85 0.25 5.43 -1.28
N THR A 86 -0.92 5.98 -0.97
CA THR A 86 -1.34 7.27 -1.54
C THR A 86 -0.32 8.28 -1.05
N PRO A 87 0.40 9.00 -1.93
CA PRO A 87 1.40 9.96 -1.48
C PRO A 87 0.71 10.98 -0.60
N LYS A 88 0.93 10.88 0.72
CA LYS A 88 0.39 11.85 1.67
C LYS A 88 1.10 13.16 1.37
N LEU A 89 0.33 14.11 0.85
CA LEU A 89 0.80 15.47 0.58
C LEU A 89 1.28 16.09 1.90
N VAL A 90 2.58 15.96 2.15
CA VAL A 90 3.30 16.82 3.10
C VAL A 90 3.21 18.22 2.50
N HIS A 91 2.22 18.98 2.94
CA HIS A 91 2.04 20.36 2.50
C HIS A 91 3.20 21.18 3.06
N SER A 92 4.08 21.61 2.16
CA SER A 92 5.09 22.64 2.38
C SER A 92 4.39 23.98 2.65
N LYS A 93 3.79 24.18 3.82
CA LYS A 93 3.20 25.48 4.21
C LYS A 93 4.12 26.32 5.08
N ASP A 94 5.11 25.72 5.74
CA ASP A 94 5.91 26.45 6.71
C ASP A 94 6.96 27.39 6.10
N LEU A 95 7.29 27.25 4.81
CA LEU A 95 8.28 28.13 4.17
C LEU A 95 7.72 29.50 3.75
N SER A 96 6.41 29.66 3.60
CA SER A 96 5.81 30.96 3.22
C SER A 96 5.47 31.79 4.46
N THR A 97 4.96 31.13 5.50
CA THR A 97 4.53 31.84 6.73
C THR A 97 5.71 32.23 7.60
N SER A 98 6.79 31.43 7.69
CA SER A 98 8.02 31.83 8.40
C SER A 98 8.63 33.11 7.80
N ASN A 99 8.75 33.16 6.47
CA ASN A 99 9.29 34.33 5.76
C ASN A 99 8.43 35.59 5.95
N PHE A 100 7.10 35.45 6.08
CA PHE A 100 6.22 36.57 6.36
C PHE A 100 6.33 37.05 7.81
N TYR A 101 6.41 36.13 8.79
CA TYR A 101 6.62 36.49 10.19
C TYR A 101 7.98 37.17 10.41
N ASP A 102 9.03 36.70 9.74
CA ASP A 102 10.36 37.30 9.81
C ASP A 102 10.40 38.68 9.13
N ALA A 103 9.76 38.84 7.96
CA ALA A 103 9.68 40.13 7.27
C ALA A 103 8.88 41.20 8.06
N VAL A 104 7.83 40.79 8.77
CA VAL A 104 7.03 41.67 9.64
C VAL A 104 7.79 42.04 10.91
N LYS A 105 8.65 41.15 11.43
CA LYS A 105 9.44 41.42 12.63
C LYS A 105 10.58 42.42 12.34
N THR A 106 11.19 42.34 11.16
CA THR A 106 12.24 43.29 10.72
C THR A 106 11.72 44.69 10.41
N THR A 107 10.43 44.85 10.08
CA THR A 107 9.84 46.18 9.80
C THR A 107 9.35 46.92 11.05
N LYS A 108 9.18 46.24 12.19
CA LYS A 108 8.73 46.87 13.45
C LYS A 108 9.86 47.24 14.41
N THR A 109 11.11 46.99 14.01
CA THR A 109 12.31 47.21 14.85
C THR A 109 13.23 48.31 14.33
N SER A 110 12.78 49.12 13.35
CA SER A 110 13.48 50.33 12.88
C SER A 110 12.63 51.58 13.04
#